data_AF-A0AA96EDC6-F1
#
_entry.id   AF-A0AA96EDC6-F1
#
_cell.length_a   1.000
_cell.length_b   1.000
_cell.length_c   1.000
_cell.angle_alpha   90.00
_cell.angle_beta   90.00
_cell.angle_gamma   90.00
#
_symmetry.space_group_name_H-M   'P 1'
#
loop_
_entity.id
_entity.type
_entity.pdbx_description
1 polymer ?
#
loop_
_entity_poly.entity_id
_entity_poly.type
_entity_poly.pdbx_seq_one_letter_code
_entity_poly.pdbx_strand_id
1 'polypeptide(L)'
;MRAALLIVLGLAIGIVGTVFAMNALSQRNPFPHAVMAVMAHHSGELRNAIKAQRCEAASTKEHLERLLSTSGDIVPAFPGVDQAFADEAAQLRTDLQAAVQTAPADCAALAAALKPVSDACQSCHQKYR
;
A
#
# COMPACT_ATOMS: atom_id res chain seq x y z
N MET A 1 -51.31 -12.16 -20.47
CA MET A 1 -50.16 -12.57 -21.34
C MET A 1 -49.15 -11.43 -21.50
N ARG A 2 -49.51 -10.28 -22.12
CA ARG A 2 -48.56 -9.16 -22.37
C ARG A 2 -47.88 -8.60 -21.12
N ALA A 3 -48.65 -8.33 -20.04
CA ALA A 3 -48.08 -7.81 -18.79
C ALA A 3 -47.09 -8.78 -18.14
N ALA A 4 -47.40 -10.09 -18.13
CA ALA A 4 -46.49 -11.11 -17.60
C ALA A 4 -45.17 -11.19 -18.39
N LEU A 5 -45.23 -11.07 -19.72
CA LEU A 5 -44.03 -11.04 -20.57
C LEU A 5 -43.15 -9.80 -20.29
N LEU A 6 -43.76 -8.63 -20.09
CA LEU A 6 -43.03 -7.41 -19.76
C LEU A 6 -42.37 -7.49 -18.37
N ILE A 7 -43.06 -8.10 -17.39
CA ILE A 7 -42.50 -8.32 -16.05
C ILE A 7 -41.30 -9.27 -16.14
N VAL A 8 -41.42 -10.39 -16.85
CA VAL A 8 -40.31 -11.34 -17.03
C VAL A 8 -39.13 -10.68 -17.75
N LEU A 9 -39.39 -9.89 -18.79
CA LEU A 9 -38.35 -9.17 -19.52
C LEU A 9 -37.63 -8.15 -18.64
N GLY A 10 -38.37 -7.34 -17.88
CA GLY A 10 -37.80 -6.37 -16.94
C GLY A 10 -36.96 -7.05 -15.85
N LEU A 11 -37.43 -8.18 -15.35
CA LEU A 11 -36.72 -8.96 -14.32
C LEU A 11 -35.43 -9.59 -14.89
N ALA A 12 -35.48 -10.11 -16.12
CA ALA A 12 -34.28 -10.61 -16.82
C ALA A 12 -33.24 -9.50 -17.03
N ILE A 13 -33.65 -8.31 -17.51
CA ILE A 13 -32.76 -7.17 -17.70
C ILE A 13 -32.18 -6.70 -16.36
N GLY A 14 -33.01 -6.64 -15.31
CA GLY A 14 -32.57 -6.25 -13.96
C GLY A 14 -31.53 -7.19 -13.38
N ILE A 15 -31.74 -8.51 -13.50
CA ILE A 15 -30.78 -9.53 -13.06
C ILE A 15 -29.45 -9.35 -13.82
N VAL A 16 -29.51 -9.28 -15.15
CA VAL A 16 -28.31 -9.13 -15.98
C VAL A 16 -27.54 -7.85 -15.60
N GLY A 17 -28.24 -6.71 -15.50
CA GLY A 17 -27.63 -5.46 -15.07
C GLY A 17 -26.96 -5.52 -13.70
N THR A 18 -27.60 -6.21 -12.75
CA THR A 18 -27.06 -6.38 -11.38
C THR A 18 -25.80 -7.23 -11.38
N VAL A 19 -25.79 -8.36 -12.11
CA VAL A 19 -24.62 -9.24 -12.23
C VAL A 19 -23.44 -8.50 -12.86
N PHE A 20 -23.66 -7.74 -13.92
CA PHE A 20 -22.60 -6.94 -14.55
C PHE A 20 -22.06 -5.84 -13.61
N ALA A 21 -22.94 -5.15 -12.89
CA ALA A 21 -22.54 -4.15 -11.91
C ALA A 21 -21.73 -4.76 -10.76
N MET A 22 -22.18 -5.89 -10.20
CA MET A 22 -21.45 -6.62 -9.15
C MET A 22 -20.11 -7.15 -9.66
N ASN A 23 -20.03 -7.63 -10.89
CA ASN A 23 -18.78 -8.11 -11.48
C ASN A 23 -17.79 -6.98 -11.80
N ALA A 24 -18.28 -5.79 -12.15
CA ALA A 24 -17.43 -4.61 -12.32
C ALA A 24 -16.89 -4.11 -10.97
N LEU A 25 -17.70 -4.20 -9.92
CA LEU A 25 -17.30 -3.85 -8.56
C LEU A 25 -16.34 -4.87 -7.95
N SER A 26 -16.54 -6.17 -8.19
CA SER A 26 -15.64 -7.23 -7.70
C SER A 26 -14.23 -7.14 -8.32
N GLN A 27 -14.14 -6.66 -9.56
CA GLN A 27 -12.85 -6.40 -10.22
C GLN A 27 -12.12 -5.17 -9.65
N ARG A 28 -12.81 -4.29 -8.91
CA ARG A 28 -12.11 -3.26 -8.13
C ARG A 28 -11.52 -3.92 -6.90
N ASN A 29 -10.23 -4.23 -6.96
CA ASN A 29 -9.43 -4.50 -5.78
C ASN A 29 -8.76 -3.19 -5.32
N PRO A 30 -9.34 -2.44 -4.36
CA PRO A 30 -8.72 -1.23 -3.86
C PRO A 30 -7.47 -1.51 -3.01
N PHE A 31 -7.24 -2.75 -2.62
CA PHE A 31 -6.24 -3.11 -1.63
C PHE A 31 -4.80 -2.72 -2.01
N PRO A 32 -4.25 -3.07 -3.19
CA PRO A 32 -2.89 -2.63 -3.56
C PRO A 32 -2.70 -1.11 -3.55
N HIS A 33 -3.73 -0.37 -3.99
CA HIS A 33 -3.71 1.09 -3.92
C HIS A 33 -3.74 1.59 -2.47
N ALA A 34 -4.57 0.99 -1.61
CA ALA A 34 -4.67 1.35 -0.20
C ALA A 34 -3.36 1.08 0.55
N VAL A 35 -2.70 -0.06 0.33
CA VAL A 35 -1.38 -0.37 0.92
C VAL A 35 -0.37 0.70 0.52
N MET A 36 -0.26 1.02 -0.78
CA MET A 36 0.68 2.04 -1.25
C MET A 36 0.34 3.45 -0.73
N ALA A 37 -0.94 3.79 -0.59
CA ALA A 37 -1.37 5.09 -0.05
C ALA A 37 -0.99 5.24 1.43
N VAL A 38 -1.20 4.20 2.25
CA VAL A 38 -0.82 4.19 3.66
C VAL A 38 0.70 4.29 3.82
N MET A 39 1.47 3.55 3.01
CA MET A 39 2.94 3.65 3.02
C MET A 39 3.42 5.04 2.58
N ALA A 40 2.81 5.63 1.56
CA ALA A 40 3.12 6.98 1.10
C ALA A 40 2.85 8.02 2.20
N HIS A 41 1.75 7.87 2.95
CA HIS A 41 1.44 8.75 4.08
C HIS A 41 2.53 8.70 5.16
N HIS A 42 2.87 7.53 5.69
CA HIS A 42 3.86 7.43 6.77
C HIS A 42 5.28 7.78 6.33
N SER A 43 5.68 7.41 5.12
CA SER A 43 6.97 7.87 4.57
C SER A 43 7.00 9.38 4.34
N GLY A 44 5.86 9.99 3.98
CA GLY A 44 5.68 11.43 3.88
C GLY A 44 5.84 12.14 5.23
N GLU A 45 5.18 11.65 6.28
CA GLU A 45 5.30 12.20 7.64
C GLU A 45 6.75 12.18 8.13
N LEU A 46 7.49 11.10 7.90
CA LEU A 46 8.90 11.00 8.25
C LEU A 46 9.79 11.99 7.49
N ARG A 47 9.53 12.20 6.19
CA ARG A 47 10.24 13.23 5.40
C ARG A 47 9.90 14.63 5.87
N ASN A 48 8.64 14.87 6.24
CA ASN A 48 8.18 16.14 6.77
C ASN A 48 8.81 16.45 8.13
N ALA A 49 8.92 15.46 9.02
CA ALA A 49 9.63 15.53 10.30
C ALA A 49 11.09 16.00 10.10
N ILE A 50 11.83 15.38 9.17
CA ILE A 50 13.20 15.79 8.82
C ILE A 50 13.24 17.24 8.33
N LYS A 51 12.38 17.59 7.36
CA LYS A 51 12.35 18.95 6.80
C LYS A 51 12.01 20.02 7.85
N ALA A 52 11.11 19.68 8.77
CA ALA A 52 10.69 20.55 9.84
C ALA A 52 11.63 20.55 11.05
N GLN A 53 12.70 19.74 11.03
CA GLN A 53 13.62 19.53 12.15
C GLN A 53 12.89 19.10 13.44
N ARG A 54 11.80 18.34 13.30
CA ARG A 54 10.95 17.82 14.38
C ARG A 54 10.94 16.30 14.31
N CYS A 55 12.03 15.69 14.80
CA CYS A 55 12.26 14.25 14.73
C CYS A 55 12.20 13.61 16.12
N GLU A 56 11.15 13.92 16.88
CA GLU A 56 10.93 13.35 18.20
C GLU A 56 10.84 11.81 18.09
N ALA A 57 11.73 11.11 18.82
CA ALA A 57 11.93 9.67 18.69
C ALA A 57 10.64 8.84 18.78
N ALA A 58 9.67 9.25 19.62
CA ALA A 58 8.39 8.56 19.74
C ALA A 58 7.55 8.64 18.45
N SER A 59 7.47 9.83 17.84
CA SER A 59 6.67 10.07 16.63
C SER A 59 7.28 9.39 15.40
N THR A 60 8.61 9.47 15.27
CA THR A 60 9.33 8.90 14.12
C THR A 60 9.34 7.37 14.20
N LYS A 61 9.49 6.81 15.40
CA LYS A 61 9.37 5.38 15.64
C LYS A 61 7.99 4.85 15.27
N GLU A 62 6.91 5.54 15.66
CA GLU A 62 5.55 5.10 15.33
C GLU A 62 5.35 4.99 13.80
N HIS A 63 5.79 6.00 13.04
CA HIS A 63 5.68 5.94 11.58
C HIS A 63 6.54 4.84 10.94
N LEU A 64 7.74 4.56 11.47
CA LEU A 64 8.58 3.45 11.01
C LEU A 64 7.94 2.09 11.30
N GLU A 65 7.35 1.90 12.48
CA GLU A 65 6.63 0.68 12.85
C GLU A 65 5.40 0.45 11.98
N ARG A 66 4.65 1.53 11.68
CA ARG A 66 3.50 1.46 10.75
C ARG A 66 3.95 1.07 9.34
N LEU A 67 5.04 1.65 8.83
CA LEU A 67 5.62 1.24 7.55
C LEU A 67 6.04 -0.23 7.55
N LEU A 68 6.73 -0.67 8.60
CA LEU A 68 7.16 -2.07 8.74
C LEU A 68 5.95 -3.01 8.74
N SER A 69 4.91 -2.69 9.52
CA SER A 69 3.67 -3.46 9.57
C SER A 69 3.00 -3.54 8.20
N THR A 70 2.78 -2.39 7.54
CA THR A 70 2.12 -2.34 6.23
C THR A 70 2.96 -3.00 5.12
N SER A 71 4.29 -3.06 5.25
CA SER A 71 5.14 -3.76 4.27
C SER A 71 4.82 -5.26 4.18
N GLY A 72 4.28 -5.86 5.25
CA GLY A 72 3.83 -7.25 5.24
C GLY A 72 2.63 -7.50 4.32
N ASP A 73 1.87 -6.45 3.99
CA ASP A 73 0.69 -6.53 3.13
C ASP A 73 1.02 -6.40 1.64
N ILE A 74 2.27 -6.07 1.27
CA ILE A 74 2.64 -5.83 -0.13
C ILE A 74 2.41 -7.08 -0.99
N VAL A 75 3.05 -8.21 -0.68
CA VAL A 75 2.89 -9.41 -1.52
C VAL A 75 1.43 -9.90 -1.57
N PRO A 76 0.67 -9.96 -0.45
CA PRO A 76 -0.75 -10.29 -0.48
C PRO A 76 -1.61 -9.32 -1.32
N ALA A 77 -1.25 -8.04 -1.38
CA ALA A 77 -2.03 -7.04 -2.09
C ALA A 77 -1.88 -7.10 -3.62
N PHE A 78 -0.81 -7.70 -4.12
CA PHE A 78 -0.51 -7.81 -5.56
C PHE A 78 -0.49 -9.28 -6.00
N PRO A 79 -1.65 -9.94 -6.15
CA PRO A 79 -1.70 -11.33 -6.59
C PRO A 79 -1.19 -11.49 -8.04
N GLY A 80 -0.42 -12.54 -8.29
CA GLY A 80 0.08 -12.88 -9.64
C GLY A 80 1.39 -12.21 -10.05
N VAL A 81 2.03 -11.45 -9.14
CA VAL A 81 3.40 -10.94 -9.34
C VAL A 81 4.44 -12.06 -9.26
N ASP A 82 5.59 -11.82 -9.88
CA ASP A 82 6.70 -12.77 -9.91
C ASP A 82 7.55 -12.74 -8.63
N GLN A 83 8.53 -13.65 -8.55
CA GLN A 83 9.45 -13.73 -7.42
C GLN A 83 10.30 -12.46 -7.27
N ALA A 84 10.66 -11.80 -8.38
CA ALA A 84 11.48 -10.60 -8.32
C ALA A 84 10.74 -9.44 -7.63
N PHE A 85 9.41 -9.35 -7.78
CA PHE A 85 8.60 -8.41 -7.01
C PHE A 85 8.61 -8.75 -5.51
N ALA A 86 8.44 -10.04 -5.18
CA ALA A 86 8.46 -10.49 -3.79
C ALA A 86 9.80 -10.21 -3.11
N ASP A 87 10.91 -10.35 -3.84
CA ASP A 87 12.25 -10.06 -3.35
C ASP A 87 12.45 -8.55 -3.07
N GLU A 88 11.97 -7.66 -3.95
CA GLU A 88 11.98 -6.21 -3.71
C GLU A 88 11.14 -5.83 -2.47
N ALA A 89 9.97 -6.44 -2.30
CA ALA A 89 9.13 -6.24 -1.12
C ALA A 89 9.82 -6.75 0.16
N ALA A 90 10.52 -7.87 0.10
CA ALA A 90 11.29 -8.42 1.20
C ALA A 90 12.50 -7.54 1.57
N GLN A 91 13.17 -6.95 0.57
CA GLN A 91 14.26 -6.01 0.78
C GLN A 91 13.76 -4.76 1.53
N LEU A 92 12.65 -4.17 1.08
CA LEU A 92 12.02 -3.03 1.77
C LEU A 92 11.68 -3.36 3.23
N ARG A 93 11.13 -4.54 3.49
CA ARG A 93 10.82 -5.00 4.86
C ARG A 93 12.08 -5.13 5.73
N THR A 94 13.18 -5.62 5.16
CA THR A 94 14.48 -5.72 5.85
C THR A 94 15.01 -4.34 6.21
N ASP A 95 14.97 -3.39 5.27
CA ASP A 95 15.43 -2.02 5.50
C ASP A 95 14.57 -1.28 6.53
N LEU A 96 13.25 -1.49 6.50
CA LEU A 96 12.33 -0.96 7.52
C LEU A 96 12.57 -1.57 8.89
N GLN A 97 12.83 -2.88 8.97
CA GLN A 97 13.18 -3.53 10.22
C GLN A 97 14.46 -2.93 10.79
N ALA A 98 15.50 -2.76 9.98
CA ALA A 98 16.74 -2.10 10.41
C ALA A 98 16.46 -0.67 10.91
N ALA A 99 15.69 0.13 10.18
CA ALA A 99 15.34 1.49 10.58
C ALA A 99 14.61 1.54 11.94
N VAL A 100 13.63 0.65 12.18
CA VAL A 100 12.95 0.54 13.47
C VAL A 100 13.93 0.19 14.59
N GLN A 101 14.83 -0.78 14.37
CA GLN A 101 15.79 -1.23 15.38
C GLN A 101 16.86 -0.18 15.71
N THR A 102 17.23 0.68 14.77
CA THR A 102 18.17 1.78 15.03
C THR A 102 17.63 2.84 15.99
N ALA A 103 16.30 2.88 16.19
CA ALA A 103 15.60 3.85 17.04
C ALA A 103 16.14 5.29 16.89
N PRO A 104 15.99 5.94 15.72
CA PRO A 104 16.60 7.23 15.45
C PRO A 104 16.20 8.31 16.46
N ALA A 105 17.19 8.85 17.16
CA ALA A 105 16.97 9.83 18.23
C ALA A 105 16.95 11.29 17.74
N ASP A 106 17.39 11.53 16.51
CA ASP A 106 17.45 12.86 15.90
C ASP A 106 17.22 12.79 14.37
N CYS A 107 17.15 13.96 13.73
CA CYS A 107 16.89 14.06 12.30
C CYS A 107 18.02 13.54 11.41
N ALA A 108 19.28 13.58 11.86
CA ALA A 108 20.40 13.07 11.08
C ALA A 108 20.38 11.54 11.06
N ALA A 109 20.18 10.93 12.22
CA ALA A 109 19.97 9.50 12.38
C ALA A 109 18.74 9.03 11.59
N LEU A 110 17.64 9.78 11.63
CA LEU A 110 16.43 9.44 10.88
C LEU A 110 16.66 9.50 9.37
N ALA A 111 17.32 10.54 8.88
CA ALA A 111 17.66 10.66 7.46
C ALA A 111 18.55 9.51 6.98
N ALA A 112 19.55 9.11 7.79
CA ALA A 112 20.40 7.97 7.51
C ALA A 112 19.60 6.65 7.48
N ALA A 113 18.73 6.42 8.47
CA ALA A 113 17.89 5.22 8.55
C ALA A 113 16.86 5.12 7.41
N LEU A 114 16.35 6.27 6.92
CA LEU A 114 15.38 6.30 5.83
C LEU A 114 15.97 6.17 4.43
N LYS A 115 17.28 6.38 4.27
CA LYS A 115 17.90 6.31 2.96
C LYS A 115 17.72 4.93 2.30
N PRO A 116 18.07 3.80 2.94
CA PRO A 116 17.84 2.47 2.37
C PRO A 116 16.37 2.20 2.05
N VAL A 117 15.46 2.61 2.94
CA VAL A 117 14.01 2.50 2.74
C VAL A 117 13.57 3.26 1.48
N SER A 118 14.06 4.49 1.28
CA SER A 118 13.74 5.28 0.09
C SER A 118 14.30 4.65 -1.19
N ASP A 119 15.51 4.09 -1.12
CA ASP A 119 16.15 3.42 -2.26
C ASP A 119 15.36 2.15 -2.64
N ALA A 120 14.91 1.35 -1.66
CA ALA A 120 14.06 0.18 -1.90
C ALA A 120 12.69 0.54 -2.49
N CYS A 121 12.03 1.60 -1.97
CA CYS A 121 10.80 2.14 -2.55
C CYS A 121 10.99 2.55 -4.01
N GLN A 122 12.13 3.18 -4.34
CA GLN A 122 12.45 3.60 -5.70
C GLN A 122 12.75 2.42 -6.63
N SER A 123 13.56 1.46 -6.17
CA SER A 123 13.92 0.24 -6.93
C SER A 123 12.67 -0.53 -7.38
N CYS A 124 11.76 -0.79 -6.44
CA CYS A 124 10.50 -1.47 -6.75
C CYS A 124 9.64 -0.67 -7.73
N HIS A 125 9.42 0.63 -7.47
CA HIS A 125 8.58 1.46 -8.35
C HIS A 125 9.16 1.68 -9.74
N GLN A 126 10.49 1.68 -9.92
CA GLN A 126 11.07 1.78 -11.26
C GLN A 126 10.76 0.56 -12.14
N LYS A 127 10.50 -0.61 -11.52
CA LYS A 127 10.26 -1.86 -12.23
C LYS A 127 8.76 -2.14 -12.42
N TYR A 128 7.93 -1.74 -11.47
CA TYR A 128 6.54 -2.23 -11.37
C TYR A 128 5.45 -1.14 -11.37
N ARG A 129 5.81 0.14 -11.52
CA ARG A 129 4.85 1.26 -11.59
C ARG A 129 4.97 2.00 -12.93
#